data_AF-A0AAV5SRD7-F1
#
_entry.id   AF-A0AAV5SRD7-F1
#
_cell.length_a   1.000
_cell.length_b   1.000
_cell.length_c   1.000
_cell.angle_alpha   90.00
_cell.angle_beta   90.00
_cell.angle_gamma   90.00
#
_symmetry.space_group_name_H-M   'P 1'
#
loop_
_entity.id
_entity.type
_entity.pdbx_description
1 polymer ?
#
loop_
_entity_poly.entity_id
_entity_poly.type
_entity_poly.pdbx_seq_one_letter_code
_entity_poly.pdbx_strand_id
1 'polypeptide(L)'
;FSMILLLFAPLLLVSLASAKTKCVDGEDNKLSMHDLFDGKKDIVFEDFVMLTYDNLKRPSCAGKGKGRIVLPGYYKFMSGKIRVKRAQSIVGAAHLGFNLEKNSMFIGTVCKNGQSANAFVGDELCKVDLFSLASPSAFKQFQKEGTTDIMDLPGDWGDMKPMIRQDNPYIEGEWKVSVALNMAGSSFAGVKIGDGWIEVSTEDVAKKTEF
;
A
#
# COMPACT_ATOMS: atom_id res chain seq x y z
N PHE A 1 -38.49 -48.00 -38.84
CA PHE A 1 -39.33 -47.17 -37.96
C PHE A 1 -39.35 -47.84 -36.59
N SER A 2 -38.83 -47.34 -35.47
CA SER A 2 -38.15 -46.11 -35.04
C SER A 2 -37.36 -46.56 -33.79
N MET A 3 -36.09 -46.21 -33.60
CA MET A 3 -35.67 -44.99 -32.89
C MET A 3 -36.49 -44.84 -31.60
N ILE A 4 -35.93 -45.11 -30.42
CA ILE A 4 -35.26 -44.07 -29.61
C ILE A 4 -34.35 -44.76 -28.58
N LEU A 5 -33.05 -44.56 -28.85
CA LEU A 5 -31.93 -44.55 -27.92
C LEU A 5 -32.08 -43.34 -26.98
N LEU A 6 -31.45 -43.37 -25.78
CA LEU A 6 -31.36 -42.30 -24.76
C LEU A 6 -32.52 -42.34 -23.76
N LEU A 7 -32.30 -42.63 -22.48
CA LEU A 7 -31.69 -41.68 -21.54
C LEU A 7 -31.08 -42.42 -20.33
N PHE A 8 -29.82 -42.84 -20.46
CA PHE A 8 -28.91 -43.01 -19.32
C PHE A 8 -27.99 -41.80 -19.30
N ALA A 9 -28.26 -40.83 -18.43
CA ALA A 9 -27.29 -39.81 -18.05
C ALA A 9 -27.64 -39.33 -16.63
N PRO A 10 -27.01 -39.88 -15.58
CA PRO A 10 -27.04 -39.22 -14.29
C PRO A 10 -26.34 -37.88 -14.48
N LEU A 11 -27.06 -36.78 -14.25
CA LEU A 11 -26.48 -35.44 -14.16
C LEU A 11 -25.42 -35.45 -13.04
N LEU A 12 -24.16 -35.56 -13.45
CA LEU A 12 -23.01 -35.20 -12.63
C LEU A 12 -23.12 -33.71 -12.31
N LEU A 13 -23.65 -33.40 -11.12
CA LEU A 13 -23.42 -32.14 -10.44
C LEU A 13 -21.91 -32.04 -10.15
N VAL A 14 -21.15 -31.55 -11.11
CA VAL A 14 -19.79 -31.07 -10.85
C VAL A 14 -19.95 -29.82 -10.01
N SER A 15 -19.84 -29.97 -8.70
CA SER A 15 -19.61 -28.87 -7.79
C SER A 15 -18.29 -28.23 -8.19
N LEU A 16 -18.37 -27.13 -8.95
CA LEU A 16 -17.26 -26.20 -9.11
C LEU A 16 -17.02 -25.56 -7.73
N ALA A 17 -16.32 -26.28 -6.87
CA ALA A 17 -15.65 -25.68 -5.73
C ALA A 17 -14.66 -24.69 -6.32
N SER A 18 -15.03 -23.40 -6.34
CA SER A 18 -14.08 -22.31 -6.57
C SER A 18 -13.00 -22.47 -5.51
N ALA A 19 -11.89 -23.10 -5.90
CA ALA A 19 -10.71 -23.19 -5.08
C ALA A 19 -10.28 -21.76 -4.80
N LYS A 20 -10.62 -21.24 -3.62
CA LYS A 20 -10.01 -20.02 -3.11
C LYS A 20 -8.52 -20.32 -3.07
N THR A 21 -7.77 -19.80 -4.04
CA THR A 21 -6.32 -19.90 -4.04
C THR A 21 -5.84 -19.35 -2.71
N LYS A 22 -5.22 -20.23 -1.91
CA LYS A 22 -4.70 -19.86 -0.60
C LYS A 22 -3.68 -18.75 -0.78
N CYS A 23 -3.82 -17.66 -0.03
CA CYS A 23 -2.86 -16.56 -0.02
C CYS A 23 -1.52 -17.08 0.54
N VAL A 24 -0.49 -17.15 -0.30
CA VAL A 24 0.85 -17.59 0.11
C VAL A 24 1.65 -16.39 0.61
N ASP A 25 2.15 -16.48 1.85
CA ASP A 25 2.95 -15.41 2.46
C ASP A 25 4.28 -15.24 1.72
N GLY A 26 4.68 -13.99 1.50
CA GLY A 26 5.89 -13.67 0.75
C GLY A 26 5.77 -13.95 -0.75
N GLU A 27 4.58 -14.25 -1.26
CA GLU A 27 4.29 -14.41 -2.69
C GLU A 27 3.08 -13.58 -3.10
N ASP A 28 1.92 -13.84 -2.49
CA ASP A 28 0.64 -13.27 -2.91
C ASP A 28 0.29 -11.97 -2.19
N ASN A 29 0.78 -11.77 -0.96
CA ASN A 29 0.52 -10.58 -0.14
C ASN A 29 1.50 -9.43 -0.38
N LYS A 30 2.08 -9.34 -1.59
CA LYS A 30 3.05 -8.31 -1.97
C LYS A 30 2.38 -7.04 -2.48
N LEU A 31 2.89 -5.90 -2.03
CA LEU A 31 2.67 -4.59 -2.62
C LEU A 31 4.03 -4.01 -3.02
N SER A 32 4.24 -3.89 -4.33
CA SER A 32 5.40 -3.19 -4.89
C SER A 32 5.25 -1.69 -4.68
N MET A 33 6.37 -1.00 -4.47
CA MET A 33 6.41 0.45 -4.43
C MET A 33 7.44 0.92 -5.45
N HIS A 34 7.06 1.94 -6.21
CA HIS A 34 7.85 2.45 -7.33
C HIS A 34 8.24 3.90 -7.07
N ASP A 35 9.39 4.31 -7.59
CA ASP A 35 9.78 5.72 -7.59
C ASP A 35 8.70 6.55 -8.30
N LEU A 36 8.18 7.57 -7.61
CA LEU A 36 7.11 8.41 -8.15
C LEU A 36 7.57 9.26 -9.35
N PHE A 37 8.87 9.48 -9.48
CA PHE A 37 9.44 10.43 -10.43
C PHE A 37 10.29 9.77 -11.52
N ASP A 38 10.21 8.45 -11.67
CA ASP A 38 10.98 7.66 -12.64
C ASP A 38 12.49 7.95 -12.58
N GLY A 39 13.01 8.11 -11.37
CA GLY A 39 14.41 8.42 -11.11
C GLY A 39 14.81 9.84 -11.47
N LYS A 40 13.90 10.78 -11.75
CA LYS A 40 14.27 12.16 -12.12
C LYS A 40 14.70 13.03 -10.93
N LYS A 41 14.51 12.56 -9.70
CA LYS A 41 14.83 13.29 -8.47
C LYS A 41 16.14 12.81 -7.84
N ASP A 42 16.60 13.56 -6.84
CA ASP A 42 17.88 13.34 -6.15
C ASP A 42 17.85 12.11 -5.24
N ILE A 43 16.68 11.72 -4.74
CA ILE A 43 16.47 10.48 -4.00
C ILE A 43 15.53 9.60 -4.82
N VAL A 44 15.95 8.36 -5.05
CA VAL A 44 15.22 7.36 -5.84
C VAL A 44 14.96 6.14 -4.97
N PHE A 45 13.73 5.64 -5.01
CA PHE A 45 13.34 4.40 -4.34
C PHE A 45 13.28 3.25 -5.35
N GLU A 46 14.02 2.17 -5.09
CA GLU A 46 14.19 1.06 -6.03
C GLU A 46 13.81 -0.26 -5.35
N ASP A 47 13.13 -1.14 -6.09
CA ASP A 47 12.83 -2.53 -5.67
C ASP A 47 12.14 -2.68 -4.30
N PHE A 48 11.31 -1.69 -3.92
CA PHE A 48 10.57 -1.75 -2.66
C PHE A 48 9.41 -2.74 -2.76
N VAL A 49 9.39 -3.67 -1.82
CA VAL A 49 8.28 -4.62 -1.66
C VAL A 49 7.87 -4.65 -0.21
N MET A 50 6.58 -4.37 0.01
CA MET A 50 5.92 -4.48 1.30
C MET A 50 5.03 -5.72 1.31
N LEU A 51 5.00 -6.43 2.44
CA LEU A 51 4.06 -7.52 2.69
C LEU A 51 2.94 -7.02 3.60
N THR A 52 1.70 -7.35 3.27
CA THR A 52 0.53 -6.94 4.05
C THR A 52 -0.15 -8.10 4.75
N TYR A 53 -0.71 -7.80 5.92
CA TYR A 53 -1.33 -8.76 6.81
C TYR A 53 -2.58 -8.16 7.46
N ASP A 54 -3.53 -9.02 7.80
CA ASP A 54 -4.70 -8.64 8.59
C ASP A 54 -4.38 -8.47 10.09
N ASN A 55 -5.39 -8.13 10.90
CA ASN A 55 -5.23 -7.92 12.34
C ASN A 55 -4.80 -9.19 13.12
N LEU A 56 -4.99 -10.39 12.54
CA LEU A 56 -4.54 -11.68 13.07
C LEU A 56 -3.15 -12.06 12.52
N LYS A 57 -2.48 -11.13 11.82
CA LYS A 57 -1.16 -11.32 11.21
C LYS A 57 -1.13 -12.40 10.13
N ARG A 58 -2.26 -12.67 9.48
CA ARG A 58 -2.35 -13.59 8.33
C ARG A 58 -2.12 -12.81 7.03
N PRO A 59 -1.47 -13.39 6.00
CA PRO A 59 -1.20 -12.71 4.74
C PRO A 59 -2.50 -12.27 4.06
N SER A 60 -2.53 -11.03 3.56
CA SER A 60 -3.70 -10.45 2.90
C SER A 60 -3.46 -10.19 1.41
N CYS A 61 -4.31 -10.74 0.56
CA CYS A 61 -4.24 -10.57 -0.89
C CYS A 61 -5.63 -10.48 -1.55
N ALA A 62 -5.68 -9.74 -2.65
CA ALA A 62 -6.81 -9.61 -3.58
C ALA A 62 -6.75 -10.64 -4.73
N GLY A 63 -5.62 -11.35 -4.86
CA GLY A 63 -5.38 -12.35 -5.88
C GLY A 63 -3.89 -12.76 -5.89
N LYS A 64 -3.51 -13.65 -6.81
CA LYS A 64 -2.11 -14.09 -6.92
C LYS A 64 -1.18 -12.91 -7.17
N GLY A 65 -0.14 -12.79 -6.34
CA GLY A 65 0.83 -11.68 -6.38
C GLY A 65 0.25 -10.27 -6.13
N LYS A 66 -0.99 -10.16 -5.66
CA LYS A 66 -1.69 -8.88 -5.44
C LYS A 66 -2.04 -8.72 -3.97
N GLY A 67 -1.15 -8.07 -3.22
CA GLY A 67 -1.39 -7.74 -1.83
C GLY A 67 -2.60 -6.82 -1.66
N ARG A 68 -3.26 -6.95 -0.51
CA ARG A 68 -4.40 -6.13 -0.12
C ARG A 68 -4.15 -5.53 1.25
N ILE A 69 -4.49 -4.26 1.41
CA ILE A 69 -4.41 -3.55 2.70
C ILE A 69 -5.66 -3.88 3.52
N VAL A 70 -5.45 -4.30 4.77
CA VAL A 70 -6.54 -4.54 5.74
C VAL A 70 -6.35 -3.58 6.90
N LEU A 71 -7.41 -2.86 7.28
CA LEU A 71 -7.37 -1.88 8.37
C LEU A 71 -8.34 -2.26 9.51
N PRO A 72 -7.89 -2.28 10.77
CA PRO A 72 -6.48 -2.32 11.17
C PRO A 72 -5.80 -3.62 10.70
N GLY A 73 -4.49 -3.56 10.46
CA GLY A 73 -3.69 -4.69 10.01
C GLY A 73 -2.21 -4.47 10.27
N TYR A 74 -1.36 -5.25 9.63
CA TYR A 74 0.10 -5.13 9.76
C TYR A 74 0.79 -5.10 8.40
N TYR A 75 1.98 -4.53 8.38
CA TYR A 75 2.89 -4.57 7.24
C TYR A 75 4.31 -4.87 7.69
N LYS A 76 5.14 -5.36 6.77
CA LYS A 76 6.60 -5.34 6.91
C LYS A 76 7.23 -5.14 5.55
N PHE A 77 8.46 -4.62 5.49
CA PHE A 77 9.20 -4.58 4.25
C PHE A 77 9.90 -5.93 4.01
N MET A 78 9.96 -6.34 2.75
CA MET A 78 10.70 -7.51 2.30
C MET A 78 11.99 -7.11 1.59
N SER A 79 11.96 -6.00 0.85
CA SER A 79 13.12 -5.44 0.14
C SER A 79 12.89 -3.96 -0.13
N GLY A 80 13.97 -3.25 -0.44
CA GLY A 80 13.93 -1.88 -0.94
C GLY A 80 15.32 -1.24 -0.88
N LYS A 81 15.62 -0.38 -1.83
CA LYS A 81 16.88 0.35 -1.90
C LYS A 81 16.62 1.85 -2.05
N ILE A 82 17.26 2.62 -1.21
CA ILE A 82 17.27 4.08 -1.31
C ILE A 82 18.56 4.49 -2.00
N ARG A 83 18.44 5.08 -3.18
CA ARG A 83 19.58 5.65 -3.90
C ARG A 83 19.57 7.16 -3.83
N VAL A 84 20.60 7.71 -3.22
CA VAL A 84 20.85 9.14 -3.08
C VAL A 84 21.85 9.55 -4.15
N LYS A 85 21.37 10.27 -5.16
CA LYS A 85 22.19 10.82 -6.26
C LYS A 85 22.92 12.09 -5.87
N ARG A 86 22.30 12.87 -4.99
CA ARG A 86 22.85 14.12 -4.46
C ARG A 86 22.52 14.20 -2.98
N ALA A 87 23.55 14.32 -2.17
CA ALA A 87 23.39 14.47 -0.73
C ALA A 87 22.60 15.75 -0.41
N GLN A 88 21.62 15.64 0.49
CA GLN A 88 20.86 16.78 0.98
C GLN A 88 20.51 16.61 2.45
N SER A 89 20.55 17.72 3.17
CA SER A 89 20.05 17.76 4.53
C SER A 89 18.55 18.03 4.49
N ILE A 90 17.77 17.12 5.05
CA ILE A 90 16.36 17.37 5.30
C ILE A 90 16.27 18.30 6.51
N VAL A 91 16.07 19.58 6.26
CA VAL A 91 15.98 20.64 7.27
C VAL A 91 14.80 21.55 6.95
N GLY A 92 14.03 21.92 7.97
CA GLY A 92 12.97 22.94 7.88
C GLY A 92 11.77 22.55 6.99
N ALA A 93 10.55 22.66 7.54
CA ALA A 93 9.26 22.54 6.82
C ALA A 93 9.12 21.33 5.87
N ALA A 94 9.86 20.24 6.12
CA ALA A 94 9.78 19.02 5.35
C ALA A 94 8.46 18.31 5.67
N HIS A 95 7.73 17.91 4.64
CA HIS A 95 6.43 17.29 4.81
C HIS A 95 6.17 16.24 3.75
N LEU A 96 5.39 15.24 4.13
CA LEU A 96 4.81 14.27 3.22
C LEU A 96 3.54 14.87 2.63
N GLY A 97 3.48 14.95 1.30
CA GLY A 97 2.28 15.33 0.56
C GLY A 97 1.69 14.10 -0.11
N PHE A 98 0.45 13.77 0.23
CA PHE A 98 -0.24 12.60 -0.30
C PHE A 98 -0.98 12.95 -1.60
N ASN A 99 -1.00 12.00 -2.54
CA ASN A 99 -1.98 11.95 -3.61
C ASN A 99 -2.81 10.69 -3.40
N LEU A 100 -4.10 10.88 -3.15
CA LEU A 100 -5.05 9.82 -2.87
C LEU A 100 -6.21 9.95 -3.84
N GLU A 101 -6.49 8.88 -4.57
CA GLU A 101 -7.64 8.80 -5.47
C GLU A 101 -8.39 7.50 -5.15
N LYS A 102 -9.69 7.59 -4.95
CA LYS A 102 -10.57 6.44 -4.76
C LYS A 102 -11.24 6.10 -6.09
N ASN A 103 -11.31 4.82 -6.44
CA ASN A 103 -12.07 4.35 -7.59
C ASN A 103 -13.58 4.41 -7.29
N SER A 104 -14.13 5.61 -7.31
CA SER A 104 -15.53 5.88 -7.01
C SER A 104 -15.97 7.12 -7.75
N MET A 105 -17.11 7.04 -8.44
CA MET A 105 -17.71 8.18 -9.13
C MET A 105 -18.07 9.34 -8.18
N PHE A 106 -18.34 9.03 -6.90
CA PHE A 106 -18.77 10.02 -5.91
C PHE A 106 -17.59 10.63 -5.12
N ILE A 107 -16.53 9.86 -4.85
CA ILE A 107 -15.40 10.31 -4.02
C ILE A 107 -14.24 10.81 -4.88
N GLY A 108 -13.85 10.06 -5.91
CA GLY A 108 -12.77 10.43 -6.83
C GLY A 108 -11.46 10.81 -6.14
N THR A 109 -10.87 11.94 -6.56
CA THR A 109 -9.63 12.47 -5.97
C THR A 109 -9.91 13.03 -4.57
N VAL A 110 -9.12 12.57 -3.60
CA VAL A 110 -9.20 12.97 -2.19
C VAL A 110 -8.07 13.92 -1.84
N CYS A 111 -6.83 13.57 -2.19
CA CYS A 111 -5.67 14.42 -2.00
C CYS A 111 -4.95 14.62 -3.33
N LYS A 112 -4.52 15.85 -3.60
CA LYS A 112 -3.70 16.21 -4.76
C LYS A 112 -2.55 17.11 -4.30
N ASN A 113 -1.32 16.65 -4.48
CA ASN A 113 -0.08 17.31 -4.09
C ASN A 113 -0.07 17.75 -2.62
N GLY A 114 -0.62 16.92 -1.75
CA GLY A 114 -0.72 17.20 -0.32
C GLY A 114 -1.77 18.23 0.08
N GLN A 115 -2.67 18.60 -0.82
CA GLN A 115 -3.85 19.41 -0.52
C GLN A 115 -5.10 18.56 -0.71
N SER A 116 -6.14 18.86 0.05
CA SER A 116 -7.43 18.24 -0.16
C SER A 116 -8.02 18.68 -1.49
N ALA A 117 -8.59 17.71 -2.21
CA ALA A 117 -9.30 17.93 -3.45
C ALA A 117 -10.84 17.91 -3.27
N ASN A 118 -11.33 17.68 -2.04
CA ASN A 118 -12.76 17.64 -1.77
C ASN A 118 -13.13 18.22 -0.38
N ALA A 119 -14.42 18.49 -0.17
CA ALA A 119 -14.88 19.12 1.08
C ALA A 119 -14.94 18.17 2.28
N PHE A 120 -14.75 16.85 2.08
CA PHE A 120 -14.90 15.84 3.12
C PHE A 120 -13.59 15.55 3.87
N VAL A 121 -12.45 15.88 3.27
CA VAL A 121 -11.12 15.65 3.83
C VAL A 121 -10.45 17.00 4.01
N GLY A 122 -9.93 17.27 5.21
CA GLY A 122 -9.15 18.47 5.46
C GLY A 122 -7.71 18.35 4.96
N ASP A 123 -7.06 19.47 4.69
CA ASP A 123 -5.68 19.53 4.22
C ASP A 123 -4.69 18.85 5.18
N GLU A 124 -5.01 18.85 6.48
CA GLU A 124 -4.23 18.20 7.53
C GLU A 124 -4.13 16.66 7.37
N LEU A 125 -5.05 16.05 6.63
CA LEU A 125 -5.00 14.62 6.31
C LEU A 125 -4.22 14.33 5.02
N CYS A 126 -4.07 15.33 4.15
CA CYS A 126 -3.31 15.24 2.92
C CYS A 126 -1.85 15.64 3.09
N LYS A 127 -1.49 16.24 4.22
CA LYS A 127 -0.14 16.72 4.51
C LYS A 127 0.27 16.36 5.93
N VAL A 128 1.41 15.69 6.06
CA VAL A 128 1.98 15.33 7.37
C VAL A 128 3.36 15.93 7.52
N ASP A 129 3.61 16.61 8.65
CA ASP A 129 4.94 17.09 9.00
C ASP A 129 5.87 15.89 9.20
N LEU A 130 6.98 15.85 8.46
CA LEU A 130 7.91 14.74 8.52
C LEU A 130 8.53 14.56 9.92
N PHE A 131 8.78 15.66 10.62
CA PHE A 131 9.38 15.64 11.96
C PHE A 131 8.38 15.27 13.06
N SER A 132 7.08 15.26 12.76
CA SER A 132 6.07 14.66 13.66
C SER A 132 6.11 13.13 13.65
N LEU A 133 6.63 12.53 12.58
CA LEU A 133 6.70 11.07 12.40
C LEU A 133 8.03 10.46 12.81
N ALA A 134 9.14 11.18 12.59
CA ALA A 134 10.46 10.67 12.90
C ALA A 134 11.43 11.76 13.33
N SER A 135 12.39 11.39 14.20
CA SER A 135 13.44 12.30 14.62
C SER A 135 14.36 12.67 13.44
N PRO A 136 15.02 13.84 13.45
CA PRO A 136 15.96 14.24 12.40
C PRO A 136 17.06 13.22 12.10
N SER A 137 17.42 12.39 13.08
CA SER A 137 18.42 11.34 12.91
C SER A 137 18.01 10.24 11.92
N ALA A 138 16.70 10.03 11.73
CA ALA A 138 16.13 9.10 10.77
C ALA A 138 16.27 9.54 9.30
N PHE A 139 16.87 10.70 9.05
CA PHE A 139 17.10 11.27 7.71
C PHE A 139 18.59 11.38 7.35
N LYS A 140 19.49 10.91 8.22
CA LYS A 140 20.95 10.96 7.98
C LYS A 140 21.37 10.21 6.71
N GLN A 141 20.65 9.17 6.33
CA GLN A 141 20.88 8.41 5.10
C GLN A 141 20.82 9.29 3.84
N PHE A 142 20.03 10.37 3.86
CA PHE A 142 19.92 11.28 2.71
C PHE A 142 21.08 12.28 2.59
N GLN A 143 21.93 12.36 3.62
CA GLN A 143 23.10 13.24 3.64
C GLN A 143 24.35 12.60 3.02
N LYS A 144 24.25 11.36 2.55
CA LYS A 144 25.35 10.63 1.92
C LYS A 144 24.91 10.09 0.57
N GLU A 145 25.70 10.36 -0.47
CA GLU A 145 25.47 9.77 -1.78
C GLU A 145 25.75 8.27 -1.79
N GLY A 146 25.01 7.54 -2.61
CA GLY A 146 25.12 6.09 -2.76
C GLY A 146 23.79 5.38 -2.60
N THR A 147 23.85 4.06 -2.53
CA THR A 147 22.69 3.19 -2.37
C THR A 147 22.74 2.51 -1.02
N THR A 148 21.63 2.55 -0.30
CA THR A 148 21.47 1.89 1.01
C THR A 148 20.27 0.94 0.92
N ASP A 149 20.42 -0.29 1.39
CA ASP A 149 19.29 -1.22 1.53
C ASP A 149 18.42 -0.79 2.72
N ILE A 150 17.09 -0.89 2.58
CA ILE A 150 16.16 -0.56 3.65
C ILE A 150 16.41 -1.44 4.89
N MET A 151 16.89 -2.67 4.70
CA MET A 151 17.18 -3.59 5.79
C MET A 151 18.39 -3.17 6.63
N ASP A 152 19.27 -2.34 6.06
CA ASP A 152 20.43 -1.78 6.77
C ASP A 152 20.08 -0.49 7.53
N LEU A 153 18.88 0.05 7.35
CA LEU A 153 18.44 1.27 8.04
C LEU A 153 17.96 0.96 9.47
N PRO A 154 18.16 1.89 10.41
CA PRO A 154 17.61 1.74 11.75
C PRO A 154 16.07 1.70 11.70
N GLY A 155 15.46 0.87 12.55
CA GLY A 155 14.00 0.83 12.73
C GLY A 155 13.32 -0.51 12.43
N ASP A 156 14.06 -1.62 12.38
CA ASP A 156 13.52 -2.98 12.25
C ASP A 156 12.50 -3.10 11.10
N TRP A 157 12.89 -2.68 9.90
CA TRP A 157 12.01 -2.59 8.73
C TRP A 157 11.49 -3.95 8.25
N GLY A 158 12.23 -5.03 8.56
CA GLY A 158 11.82 -6.42 8.32
C GLY A 158 10.77 -6.94 9.31
N ASP A 159 10.55 -6.25 10.43
CA ASP A 159 9.57 -6.65 11.44
C ASP A 159 8.16 -6.17 11.09
N MET A 160 7.15 -6.93 11.53
CA MET A 160 5.75 -6.53 11.38
C MET A 160 5.43 -5.30 12.21
N LYS A 161 4.97 -4.24 11.54
CA LYS A 161 4.49 -3.00 12.15
C LYS A 161 2.98 -2.86 11.95
N PRO A 162 2.26 -2.35 12.96
CA PRO A 162 0.83 -2.10 12.82
C PRO A 162 0.57 -0.98 11.80
N MET A 163 -0.46 -1.15 10.98
CA MET A 163 -1.02 -0.06 10.18
C MET A 163 -1.86 0.86 11.06
N ILE A 164 -1.91 2.14 10.71
CA ILE A 164 -2.73 3.13 11.42
C ILE A 164 -4.20 2.72 11.30
N ARG A 165 -4.89 2.61 12.43
CA ARG A 165 -6.32 2.35 12.47
C ARG A 165 -7.08 3.51 11.83
N GLN A 166 -8.05 3.19 10.98
CA GLN A 166 -8.90 4.17 10.31
C GLN A 166 -10.35 3.79 10.57
N ASP A 167 -11.07 4.62 11.33
CA ASP A 167 -12.46 4.39 11.69
C ASP A 167 -13.46 4.99 10.67
N ASN A 168 -12.98 5.35 9.47
CA ASN A 168 -13.80 5.94 8.42
C ASN A 168 -14.43 4.84 7.55
N PRO A 169 -15.77 4.69 7.51
CA PRO A 169 -16.44 3.67 6.70
C PRO A 169 -16.23 3.86 5.19
N TYR A 170 -15.81 5.04 4.75
CA TYR A 170 -15.53 5.33 3.34
C TYR A 170 -14.10 4.94 2.91
N ILE A 171 -13.30 4.30 3.77
CA ILE A 171 -11.94 3.90 3.41
C ILE A 171 -11.89 2.62 2.58
N GLU A 172 -12.93 1.80 2.61
CA GLU A 172 -12.96 0.56 1.83
C GLU A 172 -13.08 0.82 0.33
N GLY A 173 -12.43 -0.03 -0.45
CA GLY A 173 -12.46 -0.03 -1.91
C GLY A 173 -11.07 0.04 -2.54
N GLU A 174 -11.06 0.41 -3.81
CA GLU A 174 -9.85 0.52 -4.60
C GLU A 174 -9.27 1.94 -4.56
N TRP A 175 -7.96 2.06 -4.32
CA TRP A 175 -7.27 3.33 -4.15
C TRP A 175 -6.03 3.42 -5.03
N LYS A 176 -5.69 4.62 -5.51
CA LYS A 176 -4.32 4.94 -5.93
C LYS A 176 -3.69 5.78 -4.84
N VAL A 177 -2.48 5.39 -4.45
CA VAL A 177 -1.75 6.04 -3.37
C VAL A 177 -0.35 6.38 -3.85
N SER A 178 0.02 7.65 -3.71
CA SER A 178 1.41 8.06 -3.77
C SER A 178 1.72 9.11 -2.73
N VAL A 179 2.98 9.17 -2.33
CA VAL A 179 3.47 10.10 -1.32
C VAL A 179 4.71 10.76 -1.87
N ALA A 180 4.72 12.09 -1.88
CA ALA A 180 5.88 12.89 -2.21
C ALA A 180 6.45 13.50 -0.93
N LEU A 181 7.77 13.45 -0.80
CA LEU A 181 8.50 14.18 0.21
C LEU A 181 8.87 15.56 -0.34
N ASN A 182 8.35 16.59 0.33
CA ASN A 182 8.44 17.99 -0.09
C ASN A 182 9.24 18.80 0.93
N MET A 183 10.09 19.70 0.43
CA MET A 183 10.85 20.65 1.23
C MET A 183 11.05 21.93 0.40
N ALA A 184 10.94 23.09 1.06
CA ALA A 184 11.05 24.40 0.40
C ALA A 184 10.20 24.56 -0.88
N GLY A 185 8.99 23.99 -0.88
CA GLY A 185 8.04 24.09 -2.00
C GLY A 185 8.33 23.17 -3.19
N SER A 186 9.33 22.29 -3.10
CA SER A 186 9.66 21.33 -4.17
C SER A 186 9.66 19.88 -3.66
N SER A 187 9.23 18.94 -4.50
CA SER A 187 9.36 17.50 -4.23
C SER A 187 10.75 17.01 -4.65
N PHE A 188 11.40 16.25 -3.77
CA PHE A 188 12.76 15.74 -4.00
C PHE A 188 12.89 14.22 -3.83
N ALA A 189 11.82 13.56 -3.37
CA ALA A 189 11.69 12.10 -3.31
C ALA A 189 10.21 11.73 -3.31
N GLY A 190 9.84 10.53 -3.73
CA GLY A 190 8.46 10.06 -3.62
C GLY A 190 8.26 8.63 -4.07
N VAL A 191 7.19 8.02 -3.58
CA VAL A 191 6.81 6.64 -3.90
C VAL A 191 5.36 6.56 -4.36
N LYS A 192 5.09 5.71 -5.35
CA LYS A 192 3.77 5.22 -5.70
C LYS A 192 3.62 3.78 -5.20
N ILE A 193 2.49 3.47 -4.55
CA ILE A 193 2.21 2.14 -4.03
C ILE A 193 1.37 1.37 -5.06
N GLY A 194 1.83 0.18 -5.43
CA GLY A 194 1.21 -0.69 -6.41
C GLY A 194 1.36 -0.22 -7.87
N ASP A 195 1.03 -1.12 -8.79
CA ASP A 195 1.03 -0.83 -10.23
C ASP A 195 -0.19 0.02 -10.66
N GLY A 196 -1.21 0.14 -9.82
CA GLY A 196 -2.44 0.86 -10.11
C GLY A 196 -3.34 1.00 -8.90
N TRP A 197 -4.55 0.48 -9.00
CA TRP A 197 -5.50 0.43 -7.89
C TRP A 197 -5.09 -0.65 -6.88
N ILE A 198 -5.01 -0.28 -5.61
CA ILE A 198 -4.80 -1.18 -4.48
C ILE A 198 -6.12 -1.37 -3.73
N GLU A 199 -6.45 -2.61 -3.39
CA GLU A 199 -7.63 -2.90 -2.58
C GLU A 199 -7.32 -2.58 -1.10
N VAL A 200 -8.22 -1.84 -0.48
CA VAL A 200 -8.25 -1.55 0.95
C VAL A 200 -9.57 -2.08 1.50
N SER A 201 -9.51 -2.89 2.53
CA SER A 201 -10.69 -3.40 3.25
C SER A 201 -10.56 -3.12 4.74
N THR A 202 -11.66 -2.98 5.45
CA THR A 202 -11.65 -3.07 6.91
C THR A 202 -12.03 -4.49 7.31
N GLU A 203 -11.48 -5.00 8.41
CA GLU A 203 -12.03 -6.23 8.97
C GLU A 203 -13.31 -5.90 9.74
N ASP A 204 -14.43 -6.49 9.32
CA ASP A 204 -15.66 -6.53 10.11
C ASP A 204 -15.34 -7.11 11.50
N VAL A 205 -15.22 -6.26 12.51
CA VAL A 205 -15.19 -6.65 13.93
C VAL A 205 -16.50 -7.39 14.32
N ALA A 206 -17.49 -7.44 13.43
CA ALA A 206 -18.84 -7.97 13.63
C ALA A 206 -19.15 -9.32 12.94
N LYS A 207 -18.15 -10.10 12.52
CA LYS A 207 -18.34 -11.56 12.31
C LYS A 207 -17.65 -12.37 13.40
N LYS A 208 -17.99 -12.06 14.65
CA LYS A 208 -18.02 -13.10 15.68
C LYS A 208 -19.08 -14.09 15.25
N THR A 209 -18.61 -15.25 14.80
CA THR A 209 -19.30 -16.53 14.84
C THR A 209 -20.22 -16.62 16.07
N GLU A 210 -21.52 -16.42 15.86
CA GLU A 210 -22.54 -17.13 16.62
C GLU A 210 -22.74 -18.47 15.88
N PHE A 211 -22.09 -19.50 16.43
CA PHE A 211 -22.52 -20.89 16.29
C PHE A 211 -23.55 -21.19 17.38
#